data_AF-A0A6V6ZB29-F1
#
_entry.id   AF-A0A6V6ZB29-F1
#
_cell.length_a   1.000
_cell.length_b   1.000
_cell.length_c   1.000
_cell.angle_alpha   90.00
_cell.angle_beta   90.00
_cell.angle_gamma   90.00
#
_symmetry.space_group_name_H-M   'P 1'
#
loop_
_entity.id
_entity.type
_entity.pdbx_description
1 polymer ?
#
loop_
_entity_poly.entity_id
_entity_poly.type
_entity_poly.pdbx_seq_one_letter_code
_entity_poly.pdbx_strand_id
1 'polypeptide(L)'
;MLSHAKTEMEVVKELASDDKAYRSLTLSWFKNSPLLEIIQQAQLLGFKLILTTDHGTINVKNPSKVVGDKNTSLNLRYKTGRSLTYEQKDVYVVKEPKTIGLPAINMSSSFIFAKNDLFLAYVNNYNHYVSYYKNTYQHGGISLEEMIIPFLVFNPK
;
A
#
# COMPACT_ATOMS: atom_id res chain seq x y z
N MET A 1 11.06 1.57 -0.47
CA MET A 1 10.61 1.61 -1.88
C MET A 1 10.12 3.04 -2.19
N LEU A 2 10.23 3.51 -3.44
CA LEU A 2 9.89 4.89 -3.83
C LEU A 2 8.51 5.38 -3.35
N SER A 3 7.55 4.49 -3.13
CA SER A 3 6.24 4.76 -2.52
C SER A 3 6.35 5.41 -1.12
N HIS A 4 7.24 4.92 -0.26
CA HIS A 4 7.49 5.52 1.06
C HIS A 4 8.30 6.81 0.94
N ALA A 5 9.31 6.83 0.06
CA ALA A 5 10.13 8.01 -0.18
C ALA A 5 9.33 9.18 -0.76
N LYS A 6 8.27 8.92 -1.54
CA LYS A 6 7.33 9.96 -2.02
C LYS A 6 6.55 10.60 -0.86
N THR A 7 6.33 9.91 0.25
CA THR A 7 5.67 10.55 1.40
C THR A 7 6.64 11.50 2.12
N GLU A 8 7.93 11.19 2.13
CA GLU A 8 8.97 11.86 2.91
C GLU A 8 9.81 12.91 2.13
N MET A 9 9.90 12.80 0.79
CA MET A 9 10.67 13.70 -0.06
C MET A 9 9.78 14.47 -1.03
N GLU A 10 9.68 15.78 -0.82
CA GLU A 10 8.86 16.71 -1.63
C GLU A 10 9.22 16.65 -3.13
N VAL A 11 10.53 16.52 -3.45
CA VAL A 11 11.03 16.37 -4.82
C VAL A 11 10.47 15.12 -5.52
N VAL A 12 10.30 14.01 -4.80
CA VAL A 12 9.73 12.78 -5.36
C VAL A 12 8.22 12.91 -5.54
N LYS A 13 7.52 13.70 -4.71
CA LYS A 13 6.10 14.03 -4.91
C LYS A 13 5.89 14.77 -6.23
N GLU A 14 6.73 15.77 -6.51
CA GLU A 14 6.64 16.58 -7.72
C GLU A 14 6.95 15.77 -8.98
N LEU A 15 8.01 14.95 -8.94
CA LEU A 15 8.44 14.14 -10.08
C LEU A 15 7.50 12.99 -10.41
N ALA A 16 6.71 12.49 -9.45
CA ALA A 16 5.79 11.37 -9.62
C ALA A 16 4.33 11.79 -9.40
N SER A 17 3.92 12.91 -9.98
CA SER A 17 2.61 13.53 -9.79
C SER A 17 1.42 12.67 -10.25
N ASP A 18 1.62 11.77 -11.21
CA ASP A 18 0.64 10.80 -11.69
C ASP A 18 1.22 9.39 -11.88
N ASP A 19 0.37 8.42 -12.27
CA ASP A 19 0.79 7.03 -12.44
C ASP A 19 1.79 6.84 -13.58
N LYS A 20 1.72 7.67 -14.62
CA LYS A 20 2.65 7.59 -15.75
C LYS A 20 4.04 8.06 -15.33
N ALA A 21 4.11 9.17 -14.62
CA ALA A 21 5.33 9.72 -14.05
C ALA A 21 5.93 8.77 -13.00
N TYR A 22 5.11 8.19 -12.12
CA TYR A 22 5.55 7.20 -11.14
C TYR A 22 6.15 5.95 -11.80
N ARG A 23 5.50 5.41 -12.85
CA ARG A 23 6.05 4.28 -13.63
C ARG A 23 7.35 4.65 -14.34
N SER A 24 7.42 5.85 -14.92
CA SER A 24 8.63 6.34 -15.59
C SER A 24 9.81 6.45 -14.61
N LEU A 25 9.58 7.04 -13.44
CA LEU A 25 10.57 7.15 -12.37
C LEU A 25 11.01 5.77 -11.88
N THR A 26 10.06 4.86 -11.66
CA THR A 26 10.35 3.48 -11.23
C THR A 26 11.19 2.73 -12.26
N LEU A 27 10.88 2.88 -13.55
CA LEU A 27 11.67 2.29 -14.64
C LEU A 27 13.09 2.87 -14.69
N SER A 28 13.21 4.19 -14.55
CA SER A 28 14.51 4.86 -14.50
C SER A 28 15.35 4.36 -13.33
N TRP A 29 14.75 4.28 -12.13
CA TRP A 29 15.39 3.68 -10.96
C TRP A 29 15.83 2.25 -11.24
N PHE A 30 14.94 1.39 -11.76
CA PHE A 30 15.24 -0.02 -11.99
C PHE A 30 16.45 -0.20 -12.93
N LYS A 31 16.47 0.55 -14.04
CA LYS A 31 17.56 0.52 -15.03
C LYS A 31 18.93 0.92 -14.45
N ASN A 32 18.93 1.73 -13.39
CA ASN A 32 20.13 2.23 -12.73
C ASN A 32 20.32 1.64 -11.32
N SER A 33 19.59 0.56 -10.99
CA SER A 33 19.62 -0.05 -9.66
C SER A 33 20.49 -1.32 -9.64
N PRO A 34 21.11 -1.66 -8.50
CA PRO A 34 21.79 -2.94 -8.32
C PRO A 34 20.89 -4.16 -8.54
N LEU A 35 19.56 -4.01 -8.48
CA LEU A 35 18.63 -5.10 -8.73
C LEU A 35 18.76 -5.65 -10.16
N LEU A 36 18.95 -4.78 -11.15
CA LEU A 36 19.14 -5.24 -12.54
C LEU A 36 20.43 -6.05 -12.69
N GLU A 37 21.51 -5.61 -12.04
CA GLU A 37 22.79 -6.33 -12.02
C GLU A 37 22.63 -7.71 -11.36
N ILE A 38 21.92 -7.80 -10.23
CA ILE A 38 21.63 -9.07 -9.55
C ILE A 38 20.85 -10.03 -10.48
N ILE A 39 19.87 -9.53 -11.23
CA ILE A 39 19.10 -10.33 -12.18
C ILE A 39 20.03 -10.90 -13.28
N GLN A 40 20.93 -10.08 -13.82
CA GLN A 40 21.91 -10.50 -14.83
C GLN A 40 22.92 -11.51 -14.27
N GLN A 41 23.41 -11.33 -13.04
CA GLN A 41 24.31 -12.28 -12.39
C GLN A 41 23.62 -13.63 -12.13
N ALA A 42 22.36 -13.61 -11.69
CA ALA A 42 21.57 -14.83 -11.50
C ALA A 42 21.45 -15.63 -12.81
N GLN A 43 21.28 -14.94 -13.94
CA GLN A 43 21.28 -15.58 -15.26
C GLN A 43 22.64 -16.24 -15.56
N LEU A 44 23.76 -15.53 -15.39
CA LEU A 44 25.11 -16.05 -15.67
C LEU A 44 25.47 -17.27 -14.81
N LEU A 45 25.00 -17.29 -13.56
CA LEU A 45 25.22 -18.40 -12.63
C LEU A 45 24.28 -19.60 -12.86
N GLY A 46 23.38 -19.52 -13.85
CA GLY A 46 22.44 -20.60 -14.15
C GLY A 46 21.34 -20.75 -13.08
N PHE A 47 21.00 -19.68 -12.35
CA PHE A 47 19.95 -19.73 -11.35
C PHE A 47 18.56 -19.55 -11.98
N LYS A 48 17.61 -20.35 -11.50
CA LYS A 48 16.19 -20.07 -11.69
C LYS A 48 15.80 -18.91 -10.79
N LEU A 49 15.31 -17.83 -11.40
CA LEU A 49 14.93 -16.61 -10.69
C LEU A 49 13.41 -16.52 -10.58
N ILE A 50 12.91 -16.27 -9.37
CA ILE A 50 11.51 -15.92 -9.12
C ILE A 50 11.47 -14.45 -8.70
N LEU A 51 10.70 -13.63 -9.42
CA LEU A 51 10.53 -12.21 -9.13
C LEU A 51 9.05 -11.92 -8.84
N THR A 52 8.78 -11.33 -7.68
CA THR A 52 7.43 -10.98 -7.23
C THR A 52 7.48 -9.81 -6.24
N THR A 53 6.32 -9.43 -5.70
CA THR A 53 6.16 -8.39 -4.67
C THR A 53 5.10 -8.85 -3.68
N ASP A 54 5.13 -8.32 -2.46
CA ASP A 54 4.13 -8.59 -1.44
C ASP A 54 2.79 -7.91 -1.73
N HIS A 55 2.84 -6.68 -2.26
CA HIS A 55 1.67 -5.92 -2.69
C HIS A 55 2.04 -4.92 -3.79
N GLY A 56 1.02 -4.34 -4.43
CA GLY A 56 1.16 -3.14 -5.24
C GLY A 56 0.87 -1.86 -4.46
N THR A 57 0.52 -0.78 -5.16
CA THR A 57 0.21 0.51 -4.55
C THR A 57 -0.78 1.29 -5.40
N ILE A 58 -1.56 2.16 -4.77
CA ILE A 58 -2.53 3.03 -5.43
C ILE A 58 -2.36 4.48 -4.99
N ASN A 59 -2.57 5.42 -5.91
CA ASN A 59 -2.65 6.84 -5.60
C ASN A 59 -3.98 7.15 -4.91
N VAL A 60 -3.95 7.56 -3.64
CA VAL A 60 -5.16 7.81 -2.85
C VAL A 60 -5.66 9.23 -3.02
N LYS A 61 -6.97 9.39 -3.21
CA LYS A 61 -7.56 10.70 -3.56
C LYS A 61 -8.68 11.09 -2.62
N ASN A 62 -9.48 10.12 -2.20
CA ASN A 62 -10.73 10.35 -1.49
C ASN A 62 -10.55 9.99 -0.02
N PRO A 63 -10.66 10.94 0.92
CA PRO A 63 -10.63 10.60 2.33
C PRO A 63 -11.97 10.01 2.78
N SER A 64 -11.93 9.00 3.63
CA SER A 64 -13.07 8.46 4.38
C SER A 64 -12.79 8.60 5.87
N LYS A 65 -13.78 9.10 6.62
CA LYS A 65 -13.64 9.34 8.05
C LYS A 65 -13.65 8.02 8.80
N VAL A 66 -12.73 7.88 9.74
CA VAL A 66 -12.73 6.79 10.71
C VAL A 66 -12.55 7.32 12.13
N VAL A 67 -13.33 6.77 13.06
CA VAL A 67 -13.13 6.96 14.50
C VAL A 67 -12.73 5.61 15.07
N GLY A 68 -11.66 5.60 15.86
CA GLY A 68 -11.16 4.43 16.57
C GLY A 68 -10.63 4.83 17.94
N ASP A 69 -10.35 3.84 18.78
CA ASP A 69 -9.69 4.04 20.07
C ASP A 69 -8.19 4.34 19.90
N LYS A 70 -7.51 4.61 21.03
CA LYS A 70 -6.05 4.88 21.05
C LYS A 70 -5.20 3.71 20.53
N ASN A 71 -5.75 2.49 20.54
CA ASN A 71 -5.05 1.28 20.11
C ASN A 71 -5.30 0.95 18.64
N THR A 72 -6.07 1.77 17.93
CA THR A 72 -6.38 1.58 16.53
C THR A 72 -5.14 1.79 15.67
N SER A 73 -4.87 0.87 14.74
CA SER A 73 -3.66 0.88 13.92
C SER A 73 -3.48 2.17 13.12
N LEU A 74 -2.24 2.56 12.85
CA LEU A 74 -1.93 3.83 12.16
C LEU A 74 -2.08 3.78 10.64
N ASN A 75 -2.10 2.60 10.02
CA ASN A 75 -2.17 2.44 8.56
C ASN A 75 -3.39 3.19 7.95
N LEU A 76 -3.21 3.81 6.79
CA LEU A 76 -4.23 4.65 6.14
C LEU A 76 -5.20 3.85 5.27
N ARG A 77 -4.84 2.63 4.91
CA ARG A 77 -5.57 1.77 3.98
C ARG A 77 -6.29 0.64 4.68
N TYR A 78 -5.86 0.28 5.89
CA TYR A 78 -6.62 -0.57 6.80
C TYR A 78 -6.58 -0.05 8.22
N LYS A 79 -7.61 -0.37 9.00
CA LYS A 79 -7.63 -0.16 10.46
C LYS A 79 -8.00 -1.46 11.16
N THR A 80 -7.34 -1.71 12.29
CA THR A 80 -7.72 -2.75 13.24
C THR A 80 -7.94 -2.16 14.61
N GLY A 81 -9.01 -2.56 15.29
CA GLY A 81 -9.46 -1.97 16.56
C GLY A 81 -10.74 -2.63 17.09
N ARG A 82 -11.05 -2.41 18.37
CA ARG A 82 -12.25 -2.97 19.02
C ARG A 82 -13.53 -2.22 18.65
N SER A 83 -13.45 -0.90 18.60
CA SER A 83 -14.59 -0.02 18.31
C SER A 83 -14.21 0.94 17.20
N LEU A 84 -14.57 0.56 15.97
CA LEU A 84 -14.35 1.37 14.77
C LEU A 84 -15.69 1.90 14.25
N THR A 85 -15.77 3.20 14.05
CA THR A 85 -16.89 3.85 13.34
C THR A 85 -16.37 4.35 11.99
N TYR A 86 -17.05 3.96 10.91
CA TYR A 86 -16.63 4.19 9.54
C TYR A 86 -17.85 4.19 8.60
N GLU A 87 -17.67 4.71 7.39
CA GLU A 87 -18.66 4.61 6.32
C GLU A 87 -18.66 3.20 5.71
N GLN A 88 -19.74 2.43 5.90
CA GLN A 88 -19.78 1.01 5.52
C GLN A 88 -19.57 0.77 4.02
N LYS A 89 -20.02 1.70 3.17
CA LYS A 89 -19.83 1.62 1.71
C LYS A 89 -18.36 1.72 1.30
N ASP A 90 -17.55 2.46 2.08
CA ASP A 90 -16.16 2.80 1.75
C ASP A 90 -15.16 1.67 2.08
N VAL A 91 -15.58 0.70 2.89
CA VAL A 91 -14.68 -0.34 3.42
C VAL A 91 -15.20 -1.76 3.20
N TYR A 92 -14.27 -2.71 3.17
CA TYR A 92 -14.54 -4.12 3.42
C TYR A 92 -14.25 -4.44 4.88
N VAL A 93 -15.22 -5.04 5.56
CA VAL A 93 -15.18 -5.26 7.01
C VAL A 93 -14.98 -6.75 7.28
N VAL A 94 -14.03 -7.05 8.16
CA VAL A 94 -13.79 -8.40 8.68
C VAL A 94 -13.90 -8.37 10.19
N LYS A 95 -15.02 -8.89 10.70
CA LYS A 95 -15.28 -8.95 12.15
C LYS A 95 -14.43 -10.00 12.86
N GLU A 96 -14.08 -11.07 12.17
CA GLU A 96 -13.27 -12.17 12.69
C GLU A 96 -11.97 -12.30 11.88
N PRO A 97 -10.86 -11.66 12.30
CA PRO A 97 -9.65 -11.57 11.48
C PRO A 97 -9.06 -12.92 11.08
N LYS A 98 -9.27 -13.94 11.93
CA LYS A 98 -8.80 -15.31 11.71
C LYS A 98 -9.39 -15.94 10.44
N THR A 99 -10.58 -15.55 10.00
CA THR A 99 -11.22 -16.13 8.80
C THR A 99 -10.47 -15.79 7.51
N ILE A 100 -9.61 -14.78 7.54
CA ILE A 100 -8.73 -14.39 6.43
C ILE A 100 -7.24 -14.55 6.78
N GLY A 101 -6.93 -15.34 7.83
CA GLY A 101 -5.55 -15.61 8.25
C GLY A 101 -4.85 -14.46 8.99
N LEU A 102 -5.59 -13.42 9.42
CA LEU A 102 -5.00 -12.31 10.18
C LEU A 102 -5.08 -12.52 11.69
N PRO A 103 -4.09 -12.01 12.46
CA PRO A 103 -4.12 -12.08 13.91
C PRO A 103 -5.21 -11.17 14.48
N ALA A 104 -5.86 -11.64 15.53
CA ALA A 104 -6.75 -10.82 16.34
C ALA A 104 -5.93 -10.22 17.49
N ILE A 105 -5.69 -8.90 17.46
CA ILE A 105 -4.98 -8.18 18.53
C ILE A 105 -5.73 -8.35 19.86
N ASN A 106 -7.06 -8.34 19.81
CA ASN A 106 -7.94 -8.70 20.90
C ASN A 106 -9.08 -9.57 20.37
N MET A 107 -9.76 -10.31 21.25
CA MET A 107 -10.89 -11.16 20.88
C MET A 107 -12.04 -10.42 20.18
N SER A 108 -12.18 -9.11 20.41
CA SER A 108 -13.18 -8.24 19.77
C SER A 108 -12.62 -7.32 18.68
N SER A 109 -11.34 -7.46 18.31
CA SER A 109 -10.74 -6.61 17.27
C SER A 109 -11.24 -7.02 15.88
N SER A 110 -11.74 -6.04 15.13
CA SER A 110 -12.11 -6.19 13.72
C SER A 110 -11.06 -5.54 12.82
N PHE A 111 -11.05 -5.91 11.53
CA PHE A 111 -10.33 -5.18 10.49
C PHE A 111 -11.31 -4.50 9.54
N ILE A 112 -10.95 -3.31 9.10
CA ILE A 112 -11.55 -2.64 7.95
C ILE A 112 -10.48 -2.33 6.93
N PHE A 113 -10.77 -2.55 5.66
CA PHE A 113 -9.88 -2.27 4.53
C PHE A 113 -10.57 -1.28 3.59
N ALA A 114 -9.87 -0.23 3.21
CA ALA A 114 -10.38 0.77 2.29
C ALA A 114 -10.51 0.21 0.87
N LYS A 115 -11.60 0.57 0.20
CA LYS A 115 -11.83 0.23 -1.22
C LYS A 115 -11.24 1.29 -2.14
N ASN A 116 -10.94 0.92 -3.38
CA ASN A 116 -10.57 1.85 -4.45
C ASN A 116 -9.46 2.82 -4.00
N ASP A 117 -9.54 4.10 -4.36
CA ASP A 117 -8.58 5.15 -3.99
C ASP A 117 -8.90 5.84 -2.65
N LEU A 118 -9.73 5.21 -1.78
CA LEU A 118 -10.13 5.77 -0.49
C LEU A 118 -9.06 5.59 0.59
N PHE A 119 -8.80 6.59 1.42
CA PHE A 119 -7.92 6.43 2.59
C PHE A 119 -8.63 6.85 3.88
N LEU A 120 -8.35 6.12 4.95
CA LEU A 120 -8.99 6.25 6.26
C LEU A 120 -8.30 7.34 7.07
N ALA A 121 -8.95 8.50 7.17
CA ALA A 121 -8.44 9.66 7.91
C ALA A 121 -9.16 9.81 9.25
N TYR A 122 -8.38 9.98 10.32
CA TYR A 122 -8.92 10.24 11.64
C TYR A 122 -9.67 11.57 11.69
N VAL A 123 -10.73 11.62 12.49
CA VAL A 123 -11.53 12.85 12.69
C VAL A 123 -10.71 13.94 13.39
N ASN A 124 -9.82 13.56 14.31
CA ASN A 124 -8.90 14.49 14.95
C ASN A 124 -7.87 14.98 13.91
N ASN A 125 -7.74 16.30 13.75
CA ASN A 125 -6.89 16.92 12.73
C ASN A 125 -7.18 16.45 11.29
N TYR A 126 -8.43 16.11 10.99
CA TYR A 126 -8.85 15.56 9.70
C TYR A 126 -8.31 16.34 8.50
N ASN A 127 -8.49 17.67 8.47
CA ASN A 127 -8.06 18.50 7.34
C ASN A 127 -6.55 18.46 7.10
N HIS A 128 -5.75 18.39 8.17
CA HIS A 128 -4.30 18.23 8.05
C HIS A 128 -3.94 16.89 7.41
N TYR A 129 -4.52 15.79 7.90
CA TYR A 129 -4.28 14.45 7.35
C TYR A 129 -4.75 14.30 5.91
N VAL A 130 -5.90 14.88 5.57
CA VAL A 130 -6.40 14.89 4.20
C VAL A 130 -5.43 15.63 3.28
N SER A 131 -4.99 16.82 3.66
CA SER A 131 -4.02 17.59 2.88
C SER A 131 -2.69 16.84 2.71
N TYR A 132 -2.22 16.20 3.77
CA TYR A 132 -0.92 15.54 3.80
C TYR A 132 -0.86 14.26 2.94
N TYR A 133 -1.92 13.44 2.96
CA TYR A 133 -1.94 12.12 2.31
C TYR A 133 -2.67 12.08 0.97
N LYS A 134 -3.50 13.07 0.64
CA LYS A 134 -4.14 13.12 -0.68
C LYS A 134 -3.06 13.19 -1.78
N ASN A 135 -3.30 12.46 -2.87
CA ASN A 135 -2.39 12.32 -4.01
C ASN A 135 -1.05 11.63 -3.68
N THR A 136 -1.00 10.82 -2.62
CA THR A 136 0.15 9.99 -2.27
C THR A 136 -0.09 8.53 -2.64
N TYR A 137 0.98 7.78 -2.89
CA TYR A 137 0.88 6.33 -3.13
C TYR A 137 0.86 5.60 -1.80
N GLN A 138 -0.17 4.78 -1.59
CA GLN A 138 -0.38 4.01 -0.37
C GLN A 138 -0.67 2.55 -0.71
N HIS A 139 -0.67 1.70 0.31
CA HIS A 139 -0.95 0.27 0.19
C HIS A 139 -1.56 -0.27 1.49
N GLY A 140 -2.15 -1.47 1.41
CA GLY A 140 -2.77 -2.18 2.53
C GLY A 140 -4.30 -2.18 2.49
N GLY A 141 -4.91 -1.60 1.47
CA GLY A 141 -6.34 -1.68 1.19
C GLY A 141 -6.64 -2.92 0.34
N ILE A 142 -7.81 -2.92 -0.28
CA ILE A 142 -8.27 -4.03 -1.15
C ILE A 142 -8.50 -3.59 -2.60
N SER A 143 -7.82 -2.52 -3.06
CA SER A 143 -7.88 -2.17 -4.48
C SER A 143 -7.20 -3.25 -5.32
N LEU A 144 -7.57 -3.36 -6.60
CA LEU A 144 -6.96 -4.34 -7.49
C LEU A 144 -5.47 -4.08 -7.70
N GLU A 145 -5.08 -2.80 -7.74
CA GLU A 145 -3.69 -2.34 -7.84
C GLU A 145 -2.86 -2.75 -6.62
N GLU A 146 -3.48 -2.86 -5.44
CA GLU A 146 -2.80 -3.31 -4.22
C GLU A 146 -2.70 -4.85 -4.17
N MET A 147 -3.75 -5.55 -4.59
CA MET A 147 -3.90 -7.01 -4.40
C MET A 147 -3.35 -7.87 -5.54
N ILE A 148 -3.38 -7.39 -6.78
CA ILE A 148 -2.87 -8.14 -7.94
C ILE A 148 -1.37 -7.91 -8.04
N ILE A 149 -0.60 -8.96 -7.75
CA ILE A 149 0.86 -8.92 -7.78
C ILE A 149 1.43 -9.68 -9.00
N PRO A 150 2.50 -9.18 -9.63
CA PRO A 150 3.24 -9.96 -10.60
C PRO A 150 3.94 -11.14 -9.92
N PHE A 151 3.94 -12.29 -10.59
CA PHE A 151 4.73 -13.46 -10.21
C PHE A 151 5.41 -14.01 -11.46
N LEU A 152 6.71 -13.77 -11.57
CA LEU A 152 7.51 -14.07 -12.74
C LEU A 152 8.51 -15.16 -12.40
N VAL A 153 8.60 -16.16 -13.27
CA VAL A 153 9.58 -17.25 -13.15
C VAL A 153 10.47 -17.23 -14.39
N PHE A 154 11.74 -16.92 -14.19
CA PHE A 154 12.75 -16.92 -15.23
C PHE A 154 13.63 -18.16 -15.09
N ASN A 155 13.83 -18.84 -16.21
CA ASN A 155 14.84 -19.87 -16.33
C ASN A 155 16.06 -19.26 -17.02
N PRO A 156 17.29 -19.62 -16.61
CA PRO A 156 18.49 -19.13 -17.27
C PRO A 156 18.50 -19.62 -18.72
N LYS A 157 18.68 -18.68 -19.66
CA LYS A 157 18.91 -18.93 -21.08
C LYS A 157 20.10 -18.12 -21.55
#